data_AF-A0A9N9DVX6-F1
#
_entry.id   AF-A0A9N9DVX6-F1
#
_cell.length_a   1.000
_cell.length_b   1.000
_cell.length_c   1.000
_cell.angle_alpha   90.00
_cell.angle_beta   90.00
_cell.angle_gamma   90.00
#
_symmetry.space_group_name_H-M   'P 1'
#
loop_
_entity.id
_entity.type
_entity.pdbx_description
1 polymer ?
#
loop_
_entity_poly.entity_id
_entity_poly.type
_entity_poly.pdbx_seq_one_letter_code
_entity_poly.pdbx_strand_id
1 'polypeptide(L)'
;EGSYIQDAYDDTITTDHTNQQTTYENHLKQVLQVRREIVRNDENYRNKMLVCASVHRRKPAFNPGDKVAIAPDHDNNQKTRKRKLEQACSITGEVIGMCSNNRTVRIEVDGQVKTFAAKNVKKLSN
;
A
#
# COMPACT_ATOMS: atom_id res chain seq x y z
N GLU A 1 -65.88 -50.39 23.33
CA GLU A 1 -65.21 -49.20 22.75
C GLU A 1 -64.62 -48.40 23.91
N GLY A 2 -63.30 -48.33 24.02
CA GLY A 2 -62.61 -47.61 25.08
C GLY A 2 -61.39 -46.92 24.49
N SER A 3 -61.49 -45.60 24.33
CA SER A 3 -60.54 -44.72 23.65
C SER A 3 -59.18 -44.70 24.35
N TYR A 4 -58.11 -45.01 23.61
CA TYR A 4 -56.73 -44.79 24.02
C TYR A 4 -56.42 -43.28 23.98
N ILE A 5 -56.08 -42.68 25.12
CA ILE A 5 -55.52 -41.32 25.15
C ILE A 5 -54.01 -41.48 24.96
N GLN A 6 -53.50 -41.03 23.80
CA GLN A 6 -52.07 -40.85 23.58
C GLN A 6 -51.69 -39.45 24.05
N ASP A 7 -50.93 -39.40 25.14
CA ASP A 7 -50.35 -38.18 25.67
C ASP A 7 -49.34 -37.59 24.67
N ALA A 8 -49.67 -36.43 24.10
CA ALA A 8 -48.82 -35.66 23.20
C ALA A 8 -47.93 -34.71 24.02
N TYR A 9 -46.83 -35.23 24.56
CA TYR A 9 -45.80 -34.41 25.19
C TYR A 9 -44.41 -34.94 24.84
N ASP A 10 -43.82 -34.53 23.70
CA ASP A 10 -42.34 -34.54 23.56
C ASP A 10 -41.73 -33.84 22.32
N ASP A 11 -42.51 -33.28 21.38
CA ASP A 11 -41.90 -32.70 20.16
C ASP A 11 -41.52 -31.20 20.27
N THR A 12 -42.06 -30.48 21.24
CA THR A 12 -41.80 -29.03 21.38
C THR A 12 -40.47 -28.73 22.07
N ILE A 13 -40.07 -29.55 23.05
CA ILE A 13 -38.85 -29.35 23.86
C ILE A 13 -37.59 -29.51 23.00
N THR A 14 -37.55 -30.54 22.14
CA THR A 14 -36.38 -30.84 21.27
C THR A 14 -36.15 -29.77 20.20
N THR A 15 -37.23 -29.15 19.71
CA THR A 15 -37.19 -28.14 18.63
C THR A 15 -36.72 -26.78 19.14
N ASP A 16 -37.12 -26.38 20.36
CA ASP A 16 -36.65 -25.13 20.97
C ASP A 16 -35.16 -25.19 21.37
N HIS A 17 -34.68 -26.33 21.85
CA HIS A 17 -33.26 -26.52 22.18
C HIS A 17 -32.36 -26.45 20.94
N THR A 18 -32.79 -27.00 19.80
CA THR A 18 -32.03 -26.92 18.54
C THR A 18 -32.01 -25.50 17.95
N ASN A 19 -33.09 -24.74 18.10
CA ASN A 19 -33.15 -23.32 17.70
C ASN A 19 -32.28 -22.42 18.59
N GLN A 20 -32.23 -22.67 19.90
CA GLN A 20 -31.35 -21.96 20.82
C GLN A 20 -29.87 -22.28 20.56
N GLN A 21 -29.56 -23.52 20.21
CA GLN A 21 -28.19 -23.92 19.91
C GLN A 21 -27.69 -23.34 18.59
N THR A 22 -28.53 -23.32 17.55
CA THR A 22 -28.18 -22.71 16.25
C THR A 22 -28.03 -21.19 16.34
N THR A 23 -28.86 -20.51 17.12
CA THR A 23 -28.72 -19.06 17.38
C THR A 23 -27.43 -18.73 18.13
N TYR A 24 -27.06 -19.54 19.13
CA TYR A 24 -25.79 -19.43 19.85
C TYR A 24 -24.57 -19.60 18.92
N GLU A 25 -24.58 -20.64 18.08
CA GLU A 25 -23.50 -20.90 17.11
C GLU A 25 -23.37 -19.77 16.07
N ASN A 26 -24.49 -19.23 15.59
CA ASN A 26 -24.49 -18.09 14.67
C ASN A 26 -23.95 -16.83 15.34
N HIS A 27 -24.31 -16.59 16.61
CA HIS A 27 -23.77 -15.46 17.38
C HIS A 27 -22.25 -15.58 17.55
N LEU A 28 -21.75 -16.77 17.90
CA LEU A 28 -20.31 -17.02 18.00
C LEU A 28 -19.57 -16.75 16.70
N LYS A 29 -20.12 -17.20 15.56
CA LYS A 29 -19.53 -16.92 14.23
C LYS A 29 -19.45 -15.43 13.94
N GLN A 30 -20.51 -14.67 14.23
CA GLN A 30 -20.52 -13.22 14.06
C GLN A 30 -19.47 -12.53 14.95
N VAL A 31 -19.39 -12.90 16.23
CA VAL A 31 -18.40 -12.33 17.16
C VAL A 31 -16.97 -12.61 16.67
N LEU A 32 -16.68 -13.83 16.20
CA LEU A 32 -15.37 -14.19 15.66
C LEU A 32 -15.04 -13.45 14.36
N GLN A 33 -16.04 -13.18 13.52
CA GLN A 33 -15.86 -12.38 12.32
C GLN A 33 -15.50 -10.93 12.67
N VAL A 34 -16.25 -10.30 13.57
CA VAL A 34 -16.00 -8.93 14.03
C VAL A 34 -14.60 -8.81 14.65
N ARG A 35 -14.19 -9.78 15.48
CA ARG A 35 -12.84 -9.79 16.05
C ARG A 35 -11.74 -9.82 14.98
N ARG A 36 -11.91 -10.64 13.93
CA ARG A 36 -10.96 -10.69 12.81
C ARG A 36 -10.96 -9.41 11.99
N GLU A 37 -12.09 -8.74 11.85
CA GLU A 37 -12.17 -7.43 11.19
C GLU A 37 -11.49 -6.33 11.99
N ILE A 38 -11.66 -6.31 13.31
CA ILE A 38 -10.98 -5.37 14.20
C ILE A 38 -9.46 -5.51 14.06
N VAL A 39 -8.93 -6.73 14.14
CA VAL A 39 -7.48 -6.97 14.01
C VAL A 39 -6.95 -6.49 12.65
N ARG A 40 -7.65 -6.80 11.56
CA ARG A 40 -7.28 -6.34 10.21
C ARG A 40 -7.32 -4.82 10.10
N ASN A 41 -8.32 -4.17 10.68
CA ASN A 41 -8.44 -2.71 10.67
C ASN A 41 -7.34 -2.05 11.50
N ASP A 42 -7.00 -2.61 12.66
CA ASP A 42 -5.91 -2.13 13.50
C ASP A 42 -4.56 -2.20 12.76
N GLU A 43 -4.31 -3.30 12.07
CA GLU A 43 -3.10 -3.49 11.27
C GLU A 43 -3.03 -2.49 10.11
N ASN A 44 -4.14 -2.30 9.40
CA ASN A 44 -4.25 -1.28 8.36
C ASN A 44 -4.03 0.14 8.90
N TYR A 45 -4.59 0.45 10.07
CA TYR A 45 -4.43 1.75 10.71
C TYR A 45 -2.97 1.99 11.13
N ARG A 46 -2.31 0.99 11.72
CA ARG A 46 -0.87 1.06 12.07
C ARG A 46 -0.01 1.26 10.83
N ASN A 47 -0.29 0.53 9.75
CA ASN A 47 0.42 0.70 8.48
C ASN A 47 0.22 2.12 7.91
N LYS A 48 -1.00 2.65 7.97
CA LYS A 48 -1.29 4.04 7.59
C LYS A 48 -0.52 5.03 8.46
N MET A 49 -0.46 4.84 9.77
CA MET A 49 0.29 5.70 10.69
C MET A 49 1.81 5.70 10.41
N LEU A 50 2.39 4.54 10.11
CA LEU A 50 3.80 4.40 9.77
C LEU A 50 4.14 5.06 8.41
N VAL A 51 3.29 4.89 7.41
CA VAL A 51 3.48 5.47 6.07
C VAL A 51 3.22 6.99 6.09
N CYS A 52 2.17 7.43 6.81
CA CYS A 52 1.74 8.82 6.93
C CYS A 52 2.41 9.59 8.08
N ALA A 53 3.60 9.18 8.54
CA ALA A 53 4.33 9.84 9.64
C ALA A 53 4.67 11.34 9.41
N SER A 54 4.30 11.92 8.26
CA SER A 54 4.17 13.36 8.09
C SER A 54 3.30 13.69 6.89
N VAL A 55 2.27 14.52 7.08
CA VAL A 55 1.44 15.10 5.99
C VAL A 55 2.24 16.04 5.07
N HIS A 56 3.45 16.44 5.52
CA HIS A 56 4.41 17.20 4.74
C HIS A 56 5.42 16.30 4.00
N ARG A 57 5.28 14.96 4.05
CA ARG A 57 6.09 14.09 3.20
C ARG A 57 5.73 14.36 1.75
N ARG A 58 6.67 14.98 1.04
CA ARG A 58 6.61 15.12 -0.41
C ARG A 58 6.48 13.72 -1.02
N LYS A 59 5.52 13.55 -1.92
CA LYS A 59 5.42 12.32 -2.71
C LYS A 59 6.74 12.13 -3.47
N PRO A 60 7.26 10.89 -3.57
CA PRO A 60 8.43 10.63 -4.40
C PRO A 60 8.11 10.99 -5.85
N ALA A 61 9.02 11.70 -6.51
CA ALA A 61 8.90 12.09 -7.90
C ALA A 61 9.16 10.92 -8.87
N PHE A 62 9.86 9.88 -8.41
CA PHE A 62 10.23 8.69 -9.18
C PHE A 62 9.98 7.43 -8.35
N ASN A 63 9.51 6.39 -9.01
CA ASN A 63 9.33 5.07 -8.42
C ASN A 63 10.43 4.11 -8.93
N PRO A 64 10.76 3.06 -8.17
CA PRO A 64 11.59 1.96 -8.66
C PRO A 64 11.05 1.40 -9.98
N GLY A 65 11.91 1.14 -10.95
CA GLY A 65 11.57 0.67 -12.30
C GLY A 65 11.24 1.77 -13.30
N ASP A 66 11.18 3.04 -12.89
CA ASP A 66 10.96 4.14 -13.82
C ASP A 66 12.18 4.30 -14.75
N LYS A 67 11.94 4.28 -16.07
CA LYS A 67 12.94 4.67 -17.06
C LYS A 67 13.11 6.18 -17.08
N VAL A 68 14.34 6.64 -16.96
CA VAL A 68 14.64 8.06 -16.85
C VAL A 68 15.78 8.48 -17.76
N ALA A 69 15.70 9.71 -18.24
CA ALA A 69 16.77 10.42 -18.90
C ALA A 69 17.44 11.35 -17.88
N ILE A 70 18.76 11.25 -17.80
CA ILE A 70 19.62 12.01 -16.90
C ILE A 70 20.26 13.13 -17.72
N ALA A 71 20.10 14.35 -17.21
CA ALA A 71 20.84 15.50 -17.66
C ALA A 71 22.29 15.44 -17.14
N PRO A 72 23.29 15.78 -17.98
CA PRO A 72 24.61 16.13 -17.51
C PRO A 72 24.49 17.19 -16.41
N ASP A 73 25.21 17.00 -15.31
CA ASP A 73 25.21 18.00 -14.24
C ASP A 73 25.73 19.32 -14.81
N HIS A 74 25.05 20.40 -14.45
CA HIS A 74 25.12 21.67 -15.14
C HIS A 74 26.55 22.09 -15.44
N ASP A 75 26.76 22.49 -16.68
CA ASP A 75 27.87 23.29 -17.18
C ASP A 75 28.60 24.11 -16.09
N ASN A 76 29.75 23.60 -15.63
CA ASN A 76 30.61 24.28 -14.67
C ASN A 76 31.31 25.51 -15.27
N ASN A 77 31.09 25.81 -16.55
CA ASN A 77 31.64 26.99 -17.20
C ASN A 77 30.92 28.25 -16.69
N GLN A 78 31.67 29.10 -15.99
CA GLN A 78 31.15 30.36 -15.45
C GLN A 78 30.53 31.28 -16.52
N LYS A 79 30.99 31.19 -17.78
CA LYS A 79 30.53 32.05 -18.88
C LYS A 79 29.10 31.76 -19.32
N THR A 80 28.64 30.52 -19.19
CA THR A 80 27.36 30.02 -19.71
C THR A 80 26.34 29.73 -18.61
N ARG A 81 26.76 29.76 -17.33
CA ARG A 81 25.90 29.56 -16.13
C ARG A 81 24.63 30.41 -16.08
N LYS A 82 24.61 31.59 -16.71
CA LYS A 82 23.42 32.48 -16.76
C LYS A 82 22.48 32.20 -17.93
N ARG A 83 22.83 31.32 -18.87
CA ARG A 83 21.97 30.97 -20.00
C ARG A 83 21.02 29.86 -19.57
N LYS A 84 19.72 30.04 -19.85
CA LYS A 84 18.73 28.96 -19.75
C LYS A 84 18.94 28.01 -20.93
N LEU A 85 19.99 27.19 -20.87
CA LEU A 85 20.20 26.13 -21.84
C LEU A 85 19.14 25.05 -21.62
N GLU A 86 18.55 24.56 -22.70
CA GLU A 86 17.71 23.37 -22.62
C GLU A 86 18.55 22.21 -22.09
N GLN A 87 17.96 21.48 -21.15
CA GLN A 87 18.63 20.40 -20.46
C GLN A 87 18.73 19.19 -21.42
N ALA A 88 19.81 19.13 -22.19
CA ALA A 88 20.10 18.01 -23.09
C ALA A 88 20.37 16.77 -22.22
N CYS A 89 19.42 15.84 -22.17
CA CYS A 89 19.57 14.60 -21.41
C CYS A 89 20.26 13.57 -22.32
N SER A 90 21.49 13.19 -21.99
CA SER A 90 22.31 12.32 -22.85
C SER A 90 22.42 10.88 -22.33
N ILE A 91 22.15 10.66 -21.04
CA ILE A 91 22.33 9.37 -20.38
C ILE A 91 20.96 8.85 -19.98
N THR A 92 20.70 7.56 -20.19
CA THR A 92 19.47 6.90 -19.74
C THR A 92 19.78 5.88 -18.66
N GLY A 93 18.81 5.63 -17.78
CA GLY A 93 18.94 4.62 -16.75
C GLY A 93 17.61 4.22 -16.14
N GLU A 94 17.66 3.26 -15.22
CA GLU A 94 16.51 2.76 -14.49
C GLU A 94 16.59 3.16 -13.02
N VAL A 95 15.49 3.69 -12.48
CA VAL A 95 15.42 4.10 -11.09
C VAL A 95 15.40 2.86 -10.20
N ILE A 96 16.37 2.74 -9.29
CA ILE A 96 16.34 1.74 -8.21
C ILE A 96 15.45 2.24 -7.07
N GLY A 97 15.50 3.55 -6.80
CA GLY A 97 14.64 4.16 -5.81
C GLY A 97 15.04 5.58 -5.45
N MET A 98 14.12 6.26 -4.78
CA MET A 98 14.40 7.58 -4.20
C MET A 98 15.05 7.48 -2.82
N CYS A 99 15.95 8.42 -2.54
CA CYS A 99 16.53 8.57 -1.21
C CYS A 99 15.52 9.19 -0.24
N SER A 100 15.71 8.96 1.06
CA SER A 100 14.85 9.47 2.14
C SER A 100 14.68 11.00 2.18
N ASN A 101 15.64 11.73 1.60
CA ASN A 101 15.63 13.20 1.50
C ASN A 101 14.68 13.75 0.42
N ASN A 102 14.09 12.88 -0.40
CA ASN A 102 13.28 13.21 -1.58
C ASN A 102 13.89 14.23 -2.56
N ARG A 103 15.23 14.36 -2.57
CA ARG A 103 16.00 15.29 -3.41
C ARG A 103 16.94 14.56 -4.37
N THR A 104 17.34 13.35 -4.00
CA THR A 104 18.25 12.51 -4.79
C THR A 104 17.58 11.19 -5.13
N VAL A 105 17.93 10.65 -6.30
CA VAL A 105 17.44 9.40 -6.84
C VAL A 105 18.63 8.50 -7.17
N ARG A 106 18.54 7.22 -6.83
CA ARG A 106 19.52 6.20 -7.20
C ARG A 106 19.09 5.59 -8.52
N ILE A 107 19.96 5.69 -9.51
CA ILE A 107 19.70 5.23 -10.87
C ILE A 107 20.80 4.26 -11.25
N GLU A 108 20.41 3.12 -11.81
CA GLU A 108 21.33 2.20 -12.46
C GLU A 108 21.64 2.70 -13.87
N VAL A 109 22.92 2.91 -14.13
CA VAL A 109 23.45 3.33 -15.42
C VAL A 109 24.62 2.39 -15.73
N ASP A 110 24.52 1.63 -16.83
CA ASP A 110 25.55 0.69 -17.28
C ASP A 110 26.01 -0.32 -16.21
N GLY A 111 25.07 -0.83 -15.41
CA GLY A 111 25.34 -1.81 -14.33
C GLY A 111 26.00 -1.22 -13.08
N GLN A 112 26.10 0.12 -12.99
CA GLN A 112 26.55 0.80 -11.77
C GLN A 112 25.45 1.68 -11.20
N VAL A 113 25.32 1.63 -9.87
CA VAL A 113 24.35 2.45 -9.15
C VAL A 113 24.95 3.82 -8.83
N LYS A 114 24.43 4.86 -9.47
CA LYS A 114 24.84 6.25 -9.24
C LYS A 114 23.69 7.05 -8.64
N THR A 115 24.05 8.09 -7.90
CA THR A 115 23.06 8.97 -7.26
C THR A 115 23.01 10.30 -7.97
N PHE A 116 21.83 10.71 -8.40
CA PHE A 116 21.61 11.97 -9.12
C PHE A 116 20.61 12.85 -8.38
N ALA A 117 20.69 14.16 -8.57
CA ALA A 117 19.68 15.08 -8.09
C ALA A 117 18.40 14.91 -8.91
N ALA A 118 17.24 14.78 -8.24
CA ALA A 118 15.95 14.56 -8.89
C ALA A 118 15.59 15.64 -9.93
N LYS A 119 16.07 16.89 -9.73
CA LYS A 119 15.91 18.01 -10.69
C LYS A 119 16.63 17.81 -12.03
N ASN A 120 17.63 16.93 -12.08
CA ASN A 120 18.43 16.64 -13.26
C ASN A 120 17.94 15.38 -13.98
N VAL A 121 16.81 14.82 -13.55
CA VAL A 121 16.29 13.56 -14.05
C VAL A 121 14.90 13.82 -14.60
N LYS A 122 14.62 13.29 -15.79
CA LYS A 122 13.30 13.36 -16.43
C LYS A 122 12.80 11.97 -16.69
N LYS A 123 11.52 11.72 -16.41
CA LYS A 123 10.88 10.45 -16.73
C LYS A 123 10.73 10.33 -18.25
N LEU A 124 11.14 9.20 -18.80
CA LEU A 124 10.85 8.85 -20.18
C LEU A 124 9.44 8.27 -20.21
N SER A 125 8.51 9.02 -20.79
CA SER A 125 7.20 8.48 -21.13
C SER A 125 7.39 7.45 -22.26
N ASN A 126 6.88 6.24 -22.07
CA ASN A 126 6.68 5.31 -23.19
C ASN A 126 5.58 5.85 -24.12
#